data_AF-A0A1W1IEV0-F1
#
_entry.id   AF-A0A1W1IEV0-F1
#
_cell.length_a   1.000
_cell.length_b   1.000
_cell.length_c   1.000
_cell.angle_alpha   90.00
_cell.angle_beta   90.00
_cell.angle_gamma   90.00
#
_symmetry.space_group_name_H-M   'P 1'
#
loop_
_entity.id
_entity.type
_entity.pdbx_description
1 polymer ?
#
loop_
_entity_poly.entity_id
_entity_poly.type
_entity_poly.pdbx_seq_one_letter_code
_entity_poly.pdbx_strand_id
1 'polypeptide(L)' 'MNYYAIELHSHTNHSDGGFTTEELLGSAKDFGYDILTITDHHRKRNG' A
#
# COMPACT_ATOMS: atom_id res chain seq x y z
N MET A 1 6.36 7.06 -25.34
CA MET A 1 5.82 6.08 -24.36
C MET A 1 6.17 6.62 -23.00
N ASN A 2 5.20 6.82 -22.12
CA ASN A 2 5.47 7.21 -20.73
C ASN A 2 5.52 5.93 -19.89
N TYR A 3 6.54 5.83 -19.03
CA TYR A 3 6.66 4.73 -18.08
C TYR A 3 6.33 5.29 -16.69
N TYR A 4 5.54 4.54 -15.94
CA TYR A 4 5.17 4.88 -14.56
C TYR A 4 5.70 3.80 -13.62
N ALA A 5 6.35 4.22 -12.54
CA ALA A 5 6.73 3.35 -11.45
C ALA A 5 5.51 3.14 -10.55
N ILE A 6 4.98 1.92 -10.51
CA ILE A 6 3.73 1.61 -9.79
C ILE A 6 3.97 0.45 -8.84
N GLU A 7 3.61 0.65 -7.56
CA GLU A 7 3.45 -0.44 -6.60
C GLU A 7 2.02 -0.98 -6.69
N LEU A 8 1.89 -2.24 -7.12
CA LEU A 8 0.62 -2.89 -7.44
C LEU A 8 0.09 -3.81 -6.32
N HIS A 9 0.87 -4.04 -5.27
CA HIS A 9 0.45 -4.91 -4.18
C HIS A 9 1.16 -4.57 -2.88
N SER A 10 0.45 -3.87 -1.99
CA SER A 10 0.96 -3.50 -0.68
C SER A 10 -0.13 -3.60 0.39
N HIS A 11 0.30 -3.86 1.62
CA HIS A 11 -0.59 -4.10 2.75
C HIS A 11 -0.28 -3.07 3.85
N THR A 12 -1.30 -2.66 4.58
CA THR A 12 -1.23 -1.79 5.75
C THR A 12 -1.55 -2.59 7.01
N ASN A 13 -1.43 -1.94 8.17
CA ASN A 13 -1.84 -2.50 9.45
C ASN A 13 -3.37 -2.69 9.59
N HIS A 14 -4.17 -2.35 8.57
CA HIS A 14 -5.57 -2.74 8.51
C HIS A 14 -5.77 -4.25 8.26
N SER A 15 -4.82 -4.92 7.59
CA SER A 15 -4.75 -6.38 7.55
C SER A 15 -3.54 -6.94 8.31
N ASP A 16 -2.43 -7.12 7.62
CA ASP A 16 -1.25 -7.88 8.03
C ASP A 16 0.06 -7.17 7.62
N GLY A 17 -0.04 -5.95 7.09
CA GLY A 17 1.10 -5.06 6.89
C GLY A 17 1.54 -4.39 8.20
N GLY A 18 2.78 -3.89 8.21
CA GLY A 18 3.36 -3.23 9.39
C GLY A 18 3.09 -1.72 9.47
N PHE A 19 2.89 -1.06 8.32
CA PHE A 19 2.76 0.39 8.25
C PHE A 19 1.30 0.86 8.30
N THR A 20 1.07 2.06 8.84
CA THR A 20 -0.18 2.80 8.59
C THR A 20 -0.25 3.19 7.10
N THR A 21 -1.44 3.59 6.65
CA THR A 21 -1.62 4.16 5.30
C THR A 21 -0.70 5.37 5.07
N GLU A 22 -0.56 6.25 6.06
CA GLU A 22 0.27 7.45 5.97
C GLU A 22 1.77 7.12 5.89
N GLU A 23 2.24 6.17 6.70
CA GLU A 23 3.63 5.70 6.70
C GLU A 23 3.99 5.03 5.37
N LEU A 24 3.09 4.18 4.86
CA LEU A 24 3.28 3.51 3.58
C LEU A 24 3.29 4.50 2.41
N LEU A 25 2.37 5.48 2.41
CA LEU A 25 2.33 6.54 1.41
C LEU A 25 3.59 7.42 1.47
N GLY A 26 4.07 7.76 2.67
CA GLY A 26 5.32 8.48 2.85
C GLY A 26 6.50 7.72 2.23
N SER A 27 6.61 6.43 2.57
CA SER A 27 7.66 5.55 2.03
C SER A 27 7.60 5.42 0.51
N ALA A 28 6.41 5.30 -0.07
CA ALA A 28 6.22 5.21 -1.52
C ALA A 28 6.61 6.51 -2.25
N LYS A 29 6.32 7.67 -1.65
CA LYS A 29 6.75 8.97 -2.16
C LYS A 29 8.26 9.13 -2.08
N ASP A 30 8.87 8.76 -0.95
CA ASP A 30 10.32 8.85 -0.75
C ASP A 30 11.09 7.91 -1.71
N PHE A 31 10.51 6.76 -2.04
CA PHE A 31 11.05 5.84 -3.05
C PHE A 31 10.89 6.35 -4.49
N GLY A 32 9.85 7.16 -4.76
CA GLY A 32 9.58 7.74 -6.08
C GLY A 32 8.58 6.96 -6.93
N TYR A 33 7.63 6.25 -6.32
CA TYR A 33 6.51 5.68 -7.06
C TYR A 33 5.54 6.77 -7.54
N ASP A 34 5.04 6.63 -8.76
CA ASP A 34 3.98 7.48 -9.33
C ASP A 34 2.61 7.10 -8.77
N ILE A 35 2.39 5.81 -8.52
CA ILE A 35 1.12 5.26 -8.03
C ILE A 35 1.42 4.18 -6.98
N LEU A 36 0.68 4.23 -5.88
CA LEU A 36 0.66 3.21 -4.83
C LEU A 36 -0.74 2.60 -4.75
N THR A 37 -0.84 1.28 -4.79
CA THR A 37 -2.09 0.56 -4.52
C THR A 37 -2.01 -0.18 -3.19
N ILE A 38 -3.05 -0.03 -2.36
CA ILE A 38 -3.23 -0.79 -1.12
C ILE A 38 -4.26 -1.90 -1.36
N THR A 39 -3.88 -3.14 -1.04
CA THR A 39 -4.65 -4.34 -1.30
C THR A 39 -4.78 -5.20 -0.04
N ASP A 40 -5.21 -4.58 1.06
CA ASP A 40 -5.40 -5.26 2.34
C ASP A 40 -6.33 -6.47 2.22
N HIS A 41 -6.04 -7.51 3.01
CA HIS A 41 -6.95 -8.63 3.14
C HIS A 41 -8.28 -8.18 3.77
N HIS A 42 -9.39 -8.69 3.24
CA HIS A 42 -10.67 -8.52 3.91
C HIS A 42 -10.65 -9.26 5.25
N ARG A 43 -10.63 -8.52 6.37
CA ARG A 43 -10.70 -9.12 7.71
C ARG A 43 -12.01 -9.88 7.84
N LYS A 44 -11.98 -11.18 8.16
CA LYS A 44 -13.21 -11.91 8.48
C LYS A 44 -13.78 -11.32 9.76
N ARG A 45 -15.03 -10.87 9.73
CA ARG A 45 -15.77 -10.51 10.95
C ARG A 45 -16.00 -11.82 11.69
N ASN A 46 -15.36 -12.01 12.85
CA ASN A 46 -15.77 -13.09 13.73
C ASN A 46 -17.20 -12.78 14.18
N GLY A 47 -18.11 -13.71 13.92
CA GLY A 47 -19.51 -13.65 14.36
C GLY A 47 -19.61 -13.82 15.86
#